data_AF-A0A0D0CHQ7-F1
#
_entry.id   AF-A0A0D0CHQ7-F1
#
_cell.length_a   1.000
_cell.length_b   1.000
_cell.length_c   1.000
_cell.angle_alpha   90.00
_cell.angle_beta   90.00
_cell.angle_gamma   90.00
#
_symmetry.space_group_name_H-M   'P 1'
#
loop_
_entity.id
_entity.type
_entity.pdbx_description
1 polymer ?
#
loop_
_entity_poly.entity_id
_entity_poly.type
_entity_poly.pdbx_seq_one_letter_code
_entity_poly.pdbx_strand_id
1 'polypeptide(L)'
;MTINEVIREQYWKKAGTKEALSVYQKVVQQVVKNLTEEEWNEAENTVAKWNLDCRPLNEVKARNAARYRQKVFREFVQEMWRACSMQVVIMAGWKQEDSNTVTAIGDFNDEIADGEKFQGGHKISTVWDKYIGTHFEPAGEPNTDDADSKEESNHKQKQKCKRVDPTTQVTCEDGTIWIGDLAGST
;
A
#
# COMPACT_ATOMS: atom_id res chain seq x y z
N MET A 1 8.07 -21.33 -21.12
CA MET A 1 8.05 -22.44 -20.13
C MET A 1 7.18 -22.01 -18.95
N THR A 2 6.21 -22.81 -18.52
CA THR A 2 5.25 -22.40 -17.47
C THR A 2 5.70 -22.80 -16.07
N ILE A 3 5.22 -22.08 -15.04
CA ILE A 3 5.53 -22.36 -13.63
C ILE A 3 5.19 -23.82 -13.26
N ASN A 4 4.06 -24.34 -13.72
CA ASN A 4 3.64 -25.71 -13.42
C ASN A 4 4.53 -26.77 -14.10
N GLU A 5 5.04 -26.49 -15.30
CA GLU A 5 6.03 -27.36 -15.96
C GLU A 5 7.33 -27.42 -15.17
N VAL A 6 7.85 -26.27 -14.73
CA VAL A 6 9.08 -26.19 -13.93
C VAL A 6 8.92 -26.92 -12.59
N ILE A 7 7.78 -26.74 -11.91
CA ILE A 7 7.48 -27.43 -10.63
C ILE A 7 7.45 -28.96 -10.83
N ARG A 8 6.90 -29.44 -11.94
CA ARG A 8 6.81 -30.87 -12.25
C ARG A 8 8.16 -31.44 -12.67
N GLU A 9 8.92 -30.72 -13.48
CA GLU A 9 10.12 -31.25 -14.15
C GLU A 9 11.40 -31.09 -13.32
N GLN A 10 11.53 -29.98 -12.59
CA GLN A 10 12.74 -29.71 -11.79
C GLN A 10 12.59 -30.09 -10.33
N TYR A 11 11.36 -30.06 -9.81
CA TYR A 11 11.08 -30.32 -8.40
C TYR A 11 10.28 -31.60 -8.17
N TRP A 12 9.78 -32.25 -9.23
CA TRP A 12 8.93 -33.45 -9.17
C TRP A 12 7.71 -33.32 -8.25
N LYS A 13 7.18 -32.10 -8.15
CA LYS A 13 6.00 -31.82 -7.33
C LYS A 13 4.77 -31.70 -8.21
N LYS A 14 3.64 -32.20 -7.70
CA LYS A 14 2.36 -32.04 -8.37
C LYS A 14 1.86 -30.61 -8.19
N ALA A 15 1.57 -29.92 -9.30
CA ALA A 15 0.98 -28.59 -9.26
C ALA A 15 -0.31 -28.57 -8.41
N GLY A 16 -0.51 -27.50 -7.64
CA GLY A 16 -1.68 -27.33 -6.77
C GLY A 16 -1.61 -28.06 -5.42
N THR A 17 -0.50 -28.73 -5.08
CA THR A 17 -0.31 -29.32 -3.74
C THR A 17 0.41 -28.38 -2.78
N LYS A 18 0.30 -28.66 -1.48
CA LYS A 18 1.02 -27.93 -0.42
C LYS A 18 2.55 -27.99 -0.59
N GLU A 19 3.05 -29.07 -1.18
CA GLU A 19 4.46 -29.24 -1.49
C GLU A 19 4.91 -28.31 -2.63
N ALA A 20 4.05 -28.10 -3.64
CA ALA A 20 4.33 -27.17 -4.74
C ALA A 20 4.42 -25.72 -4.25
N LEU A 21 3.61 -25.34 -3.25
CA LEU A 21 3.67 -24.01 -2.64
C LEU A 21 5.06 -23.69 -2.05
N SER A 22 5.77 -24.67 -1.48
CA SER A 22 7.10 -24.41 -0.88
C SER A 22 8.20 -24.11 -1.89
N VAL A 23 7.99 -24.41 -3.17
CA VAL A 23 8.94 -24.09 -4.27
C VAL A 23 8.41 -23.03 -5.22
N TYR A 24 7.13 -22.65 -5.09
CA TYR A 24 6.44 -21.77 -6.03
C TYR A 24 7.18 -20.45 -6.24
N GLN A 25 7.57 -19.78 -5.14
CA GLN A 25 8.25 -18.49 -5.23
C GLN A 25 9.61 -18.57 -5.94
N LYS A 26 10.37 -19.65 -5.71
CA LYS A 26 11.66 -19.90 -6.39
C LYS A 26 11.46 -20.15 -7.88
N VAL A 27 10.45 -20.93 -8.23
CA VAL A 27 10.10 -21.21 -9.63
C VAL A 27 9.63 -19.95 -10.34
N VAL A 28 8.79 -19.13 -9.71
CA VAL A 28 8.36 -17.85 -10.27
C VAL A 28 9.58 -16.98 -10.57
N GLN A 29 10.50 -16.82 -9.62
CA GLN A 29 11.73 -16.04 -9.83
C GLN A 29 12.57 -16.58 -11.01
N GLN A 30 12.71 -17.90 -11.12
CA GLN A 30 13.44 -18.54 -12.20
C GLN A 30 12.78 -18.31 -13.57
N VAL A 31 11.47 -18.47 -13.66
CA VAL A 31 10.71 -18.25 -14.90
C VAL A 31 10.83 -16.78 -15.31
N VAL A 32 10.57 -15.86 -14.38
CA VAL A 32 10.63 -14.41 -14.59
C VAL A 32 12.00 -13.96 -15.09
N LYS A 33 13.09 -14.51 -14.54
CA LYS A 33 14.46 -14.17 -14.95
C LYS A 33 14.78 -14.57 -16.40
N ASN A 34 14.09 -15.57 -16.94
CA ASN A 34 14.34 -16.12 -18.26
C ASN A 34 13.34 -15.64 -19.32
N LEU A 35 12.42 -14.72 -18.97
CA LEU A 35 11.46 -14.17 -19.93
C LEU A 35 12.17 -13.29 -20.96
N THR A 36 11.77 -13.42 -22.21
CA THR A 36 12.18 -12.49 -23.27
C THR A 36 11.47 -11.14 -23.12
N GLU A 37 11.97 -10.11 -23.80
CA GLU A 37 11.33 -8.78 -23.81
C GLU A 37 9.88 -8.82 -24.33
N GLU A 38 9.60 -9.69 -25.31
CA GLU A 38 8.26 -9.92 -25.84
C GLU A 38 7.34 -10.55 -24.77
N GLU A 39 7.83 -11.55 -24.03
CA GLU A 39 7.08 -12.19 -22.95
C GLU A 39 6.86 -11.24 -21.75
N TRP A 40 7.82 -10.34 -21.48
CA TRP A 40 7.66 -9.28 -20.49
C TRP A 40 6.56 -8.30 -20.89
N ASN A 41 6.56 -7.82 -22.13
CA ASN A 41 5.52 -6.93 -22.64
C ASN A 41 4.13 -7.60 -22.64
N GLU A 42 4.04 -8.89 -22.98
CA GLU A 42 2.79 -9.65 -22.89
C GLU A 42 2.33 -9.83 -21.43
N ALA A 43 3.26 -10.09 -20.51
CA ALA A 43 2.97 -10.20 -19.08
C ALA A 43 2.49 -8.85 -18.51
N GLU A 44 3.10 -7.73 -18.87
CA GLU A 44 2.65 -6.40 -18.47
C GLU A 44 1.25 -6.08 -18.99
N ASN A 45 0.99 -6.36 -20.26
CA ASN A 45 -0.34 -6.17 -20.85
C ASN A 45 -1.39 -7.07 -20.16
N THR A 46 -1.00 -8.30 -19.83
CA THR A 46 -1.83 -9.22 -19.06
C THR A 46 -2.11 -8.70 -17.66
N VAL A 47 -1.10 -8.18 -16.95
CA VAL A 47 -1.26 -7.57 -15.63
C VAL A 47 -2.17 -6.34 -15.70
N ALA A 48 -1.99 -5.47 -16.70
CA ALA A 48 -2.87 -4.33 -16.93
C ALA A 48 -4.32 -4.77 -17.13
N LYS A 49 -4.54 -5.79 -17.97
CA LYS A 49 -5.85 -6.39 -18.20
C LYS A 49 -6.44 -7.03 -16.94
N TRP A 50 -5.64 -7.74 -16.14
CA TRP A 50 -6.09 -8.32 -14.87
C TRP A 50 -6.42 -7.25 -13.83
N ASN A 51 -5.68 -6.13 -13.80
CA ASN A 51 -5.98 -5.00 -12.92
C ASN A 51 -7.29 -4.28 -13.30
N LEU A 52 -7.70 -4.39 -14.58
CA LEU A 52 -8.97 -3.90 -15.09
C LEU A 52 -10.11 -4.92 -14.87
N ASP A 53 -9.93 -6.16 -15.33
CA ASP A 53 -10.97 -7.19 -15.44
C ASP A 53 -11.10 -8.07 -14.18
N CYS A 54 -10.01 -8.26 -13.43
CA CYS A 54 -9.91 -9.20 -12.31
C CYS A 54 -9.54 -8.49 -11.01
N ARG A 55 -10.09 -7.30 -10.79
CA ARG A 55 -10.06 -6.70 -9.44
C ARG A 55 -10.62 -7.71 -8.44
N PRO A 56 -9.92 -8.00 -7.33
CA PRO A 56 -10.48 -8.87 -6.32
C PRO A 56 -11.83 -8.33 -5.89
N LEU A 57 -12.81 -9.23 -5.71
CA LEU A 57 -14.13 -8.86 -5.21
C LEU A 57 -14.00 -8.00 -3.95
N ASN A 58 -14.95 -7.11 -3.73
CA ASN A 58 -14.95 -6.23 -2.56
C ASN A 58 -14.85 -7.04 -1.26
N GLU A 59 -15.49 -8.21 -1.19
CA GLU A 59 -15.33 -9.18 -0.09
C GLU A 59 -13.86 -9.60 0.12
N VAL A 60 -13.16 -9.99 -0.94
CA VAL A 60 -11.75 -10.43 -0.86
C VAL A 60 -10.84 -9.27 -0.43
N LYS A 61 -11.08 -8.06 -0.95
CA LYS A 61 -10.36 -6.85 -0.56
C LYS A 61 -10.61 -6.50 0.90
N ALA A 62 -11.88 -6.50 1.33
CA ALA A 62 -12.28 -6.23 2.70
C ALA A 62 -11.68 -7.24 3.67
N ARG A 63 -11.74 -8.53 3.35
CA ARG A 63 -11.14 -9.62 4.14
C ARG A 63 -9.63 -9.48 4.25
N ASN A 64 -8.95 -9.17 3.16
CA ASN A 64 -7.50 -8.99 3.17
C ASN A 64 -7.10 -7.73 3.94
N ALA A 65 -7.83 -6.63 3.77
CA ALA A 65 -7.64 -5.42 4.57
C ALA A 65 -7.84 -5.70 6.06
N ALA A 66 -8.92 -6.38 6.45
CA ALA A 66 -9.18 -6.74 7.85
C ALA A 66 -8.09 -7.65 8.45
N ARG A 67 -7.57 -8.62 7.68
CA ARG A 67 -6.62 -9.62 8.18
C ARG A 67 -5.17 -9.15 8.18
N TYR A 68 -4.74 -8.47 7.12
CA TYR A 68 -3.31 -8.23 6.89
C TYR A 68 -2.88 -6.79 7.13
N ARG A 69 -3.83 -5.82 7.17
CA ARG A 69 -3.50 -4.40 7.28
C ARG A 69 -2.66 -4.10 8.52
N GLN A 70 -3.10 -4.53 9.70
CA GLN A 70 -2.37 -4.21 10.94
C GLN A 70 -0.93 -4.73 10.89
N LYS A 71 -0.74 -5.98 10.44
CA LYS A 71 0.59 -6.58 10.32
C LYS A 71 1.47 -5.79 9.35
N VAL A 72 0.99 -5.55 8.12
CA VAL A 72 1.75 -4.84 7.09
C VAL A 72 2.08 -3.41 7.53
N PHE A 73 1.11 -2.73 8.16
CA PHE A 73 1.30 -1.35 8.61
C PHE A 73 2.32 -1.27 9.72
N ARG A 74 2.24 -2.18 10.69
CA ARG A 74 3.21 -2.26 11.78
C ARG A 74 4.62 -2.55 11.26
N GLU A 75 4.78 -3.51 10.35
CA GLU A 75 6.07 -3.82 9.74
C GLU A 75 6.64 -2.60 9.00
N PHE A 76 5.81 -1.91 8.22
CA PHE A 76 6.22 -0.67 7.54
C PHE A 76 6.68 0.42 8.51
N VAL A 77 5.90 0.72 9.56
CA VAL A 77 6.29 1.75 10.56
C VAL A 77 7.60 1.36 11.26
N GLN A 78 7.78 0.07 11.59
CA GLN A 78 9.02 -0.41 12.21
C GLN A 78 10.24 -0.22 11.31
N GLU A 79 10.12 -0.52 10.01
CA GLU A 79 11.21 -0.32 9.07
C GLU A 79 11.54 1.16 8.87
N MET A 80 10.54 2.04 8.76
CA MET A 80 10.74 3.48 8.67
C MET A 80 11.45 4.06 9.91
N TRP A 81 11.13 3.54 11.09
CA TRP A 81 11.85 3.88 12.32
C TRP A 81 13.30 3.36 12.29
N ARG A 82 13.52 2.09 11.95
CA ARG A 82 14.86 1.48 11.95
C ARG A 82 15.80 2.13 10.94
N ALA A 83 15.32 2.38 9.73
CA ALA A 83 16.15 2.91 8.65
C ALA A 83 16.45 4.41 8.84
N CYS A 84 15.46 5.18 9.29
CA CYS A 84 15.51 6.65 9.21
C CYS A 84 15.02 7.37 10.48
N SER A 85 14.74 6.65 11.58
CA SER A 85 14.16 7.21 12.81
C SER A 85 12.88 8.02 12.57
N MET A 86 12.08 7.63 11.57
CA MET A 86 10.84 8.31 11.23
C MET A 86 9.67 7.76 12.04
N GLN A 87 8.91 8.66 12.66
CA GLN A 87 7.60 8.35 13.21
C GLN A 87 6.56 8.45 12.09
N VAL A 88 5.69 7.44 11.99
CA VAL A 88 4.71 7.34 10.91
C VAL A 88 3.32 7.12 11.47
N VAL A 89 2.36 7.87 10.95
CA VAL A 89 0.93 7.64 11.17
C VAL A 89 0.31 7.29 9.82
N ILE A 90 -0.43 6.18 9.76
CA ILE A 90 -0.99 5.67 8.51
C ILE A 90 -2.50 5.87 8.50
N MET A 91 -2.98 6.59 7.50
CA MET A 91 -4.41 6.81 7.27
C MET A 91 -4.82 5.96 6.08
N ALA A 92 -5.83 5.11 6.25
CA ALA A 92 -6.32 4.27 5.15
C ALA A 92 -7.84 4.26 5.09
N GLY A 93 -8.36 4.14 3.88
CA GLY A 93 -9.77 3.99 3.57
C GLY A 93 -9.97 2.85 2.57
N TRP A 94 -11.01 2.04 2.76
CA TRP A 94 -11.35 0.93 1.87
C TRP A 94 -12.84 0.64 1.89
N LYS A 95 -13.34 -0.08 0.88
CA LYS A 95 -14.71 -0.58 0.86
C LYS A 95 -14.81 -1.92 1.57
N GLN A 96 -15.83 -2.05 2.40
CA GLN A 96 -16.30 -3.33 2.91
C GLN A 96 -17.10 -4.08 1.84
N GLU A 97 -17.45 -5.33 2.17
CA GLU A 97 -18.25 -6.21 1.32
C GLU A 97 -19.61 -5.59 0.94
N ASP A 98 -20.26 -4.94 1.90
CA ASP A 98 -21.51 -4.19 1.74
C ASP A 98 -21.35 -2.85 1.00
N SER A 99 -20.17 -2.58 0.44
CA SER A 99 -19.78 -1.33 -0.22
C SER A 99 -19.72 -0.11 0.70
N ASN A 100 -19.88 -0.28 2.02
CA ASN A 100 -19.65 0.80 2.96
C ASN A 100 -18.18 1.13 3.03
N THR A 101 -17.88 2.42 3.08
CA THR A 101 -16.50 2.88 3.19
C THR A 101 -16.08 2.88 4.66
N VAL A 102 -14.93 2.30 4.94
CA VAL A 102 -14.31 2.30 6.27
C VAL A 102 -13.03 3.07 6.21
N THR A 103 -12.84 3.94 7.19
CA THR A 103 -11.57 4.59 7.46
C THR A 103 -10.92 4.00 8.69
N ALA A 104 -9.59 4.03 8.75
CA ALA A 104 -8.93 3.98 10.04
C ALA A 104 -7.60 4.74 10.02
N ILE A 105 -7.21 5.18 11.21
CA ILE A 105 -5.91 5.75 11.50
C ILE A 105 -5.14 4.70 12.30
N GLY A 106 -4.04 4.21 11.71
CA GLY A 106 -3.08 3.33 12.38
C GLY A 106 -1.93 4.17 12.92
N ASP A 107 -1.77 4.15 14.23
CA ASP A 107 -0.64 4.74 14.94
C ASP A 107 -0.02 3.67 15.82
N PHE A 108 1.26 3.39 15.56
CA PHE A 108 2.05 2.36 16.25
C PHE A 108 3.30 2.97 16.89
N ASN A 109 3.39 4.30 16.96
CA ASN A 109 4.61 4.97 17.43
C ASN A 109 4.87 4.70 18.92
N ASP A 110 3.82 4.45 19.72
CA ASP A 110 3.95 4.04 21.13
C ASP A 110 4.33 2.57 21.32
N GLU A 111 4.20 1.75 20.28
CA GLU A 111 4.64 0.36 20.29
C GLU A 111 6.12 0.21 19.85
N ILE A 112 6.76 1.31 19.45
CA ILE A 112 8.11 1.32 18.88
C ILE A 112 9.01 2.24 19.71
N ALA A 113 9.98 1.63 20.41
CA ALA A 113 10.91 2.32 21.31
C ALA A 113 10.17 3.15 22.38
N ASP A 114 10.67 4.34 22.72
CA ASP A 114 10.07 5.28 23.68
C ASP A 114 9.15 6.31 22.98
N GLY A 115 8.55 5.94 21.83
CA GLY A 115 7.67 6.83 21.08
C GLY A 115 6.34 7.10 21.78
N GLU A 116 5.67 8.18 21.38
CA GLU A 116 4.35 8.55 21.90
C GLU A 116 3.30 8.51 20.79
N LYS A 117 2.04 8.25 21.16
CA LYS A 117 0.92 8.36 20.23
C LYS A 117 0.76 9.79 19.72
N PHE A 118 0.45 9.88 18.43
CA PHE A 118 0.06 11.11 17.79
C PHE A 118 -1.26 11.65 18.34
N GLN A 119 -1.18 12.71 19.14
CA GLN A 119 -2.33 13.33 19.81
C GLN A 119 -3.31 14.03 18.84
N GLY A 120 -2.93 14.23 17.57
CA GLY A 120 -3.73 14.94 16.58
C GLY A 120 -4.74 14.07 15.81
N GLY A 121 -4.78 12.75 16.05
CA GLY A 121 -5.57 11.80 15.25
C GLY A 121 -7.04 12.20 15.11
N HIS A 122 -7.68 12.60 16.21
CA HIS A 122 -9.09 13.00 16.23
C HIS A 122 -9.41 14.27 15.42
N LYS A 123 -8.43 15.16 15.24
CA LYS A 123 -8.62 16.37 14.44
C LYS A 123 -8.55 16.08 12.94
N ILE A 124 -7.74 15.11 12.55
CA ILE A 124 -7.54 14.74 11.15
C ILE A 124 -8.60 13.71 10.71
N SER A 125 -9.15 12.91 11.63
CA SER A 125 -10.16 11.89 11.29
C SER A 125 -11.35 12.47 10.55
N THR A 126 -11.90 13.61 10.99
CA THR A 126 -13.06 14.23 10.32
C THR A 126 -12.74 14.65 8.88
N VAL A 127 -11.57 15.24 8.65
CA VAL A 127 -11.13 15.64 7.30
C VAL A 127 -10.88 14.42 6.43
N TRP A 128 -10.33 13.36 7.01
CA TRP A 128 -10.06 12.09 6.35
C TRP A 128 -11.33 11.36 5.94
N ASP A 129 -12.29 11.26 6.85
CA ASP A 129 -13.57 10.62 6.60
C ASP A 129 -14.30 11.33 5.46
N LYS A 130 -14.26 12.67 5.43
CA LYS A 130 -14.79 13.47 4.32
C LYS A 130 -14.08 13.18 3.00
N TYR A 131 -12.74 13.21 2.98
CA TYR A 131 -11.95 12.91 1.78
C TYR A 131 -12.29 11.52 1.23
N ILE A 132 -12.27 10.51 2.10
CA ILE A 132 -12.54 9.14 1.72
C ILE A 132 -14.00 8.97 1.24
N GLY A 133 -14.98 9.58 1.90
CA GLY A 133 -16.37 9.61 1.44
C GLY A 133 -16.48 10.14 0.00
N THR A 134 -15.85 11.29 -0.28
CA THR A 134 -15.91 11.90 -1.63
C THR A 134 -15.22 11.08 -2.73
N HIS A 135 -14.19 10.32 -2.39
CA HIS A 135 -13.38 9.59 -3.38
C HIS A 135 -13.74 8.11 -3.53
N PHE A 136 -14.54 7.55 -2.62
CA PHE A 136 -15.02 6.17 -2.68
C PHE A 136 -16.51 6.06 -3.04
N GLU A 137 -17.32 7.10 -2.89
CA GLU A 137 -18.68 7.09 -3.43
C GLU A 137 -18.69 7.27 -4.97
N PRO A 138 -19.60 6.61 -5.70
CA PRO A 138 -19.82 6.93 -7.11
C PRO A 138 -20.28 8.39 -7.22
N ALA A 139 -19.94 9.06 -8.33
CA ALA A 139 -20.37 10.43 -8.58
C ALA A 139 -21.92 10.53 -8.60
N GLY A 140 -22.51 10.81 -7.44
CA GLY A 140 -23.86 11.36 -7.32
C GLY A 140 -23.82 12.86 -7.62
N GLU A 141 -24.94 13.39 -8.08
CA GLU A 141 -25.09 14.78 -8.52
C GLU A 141 -24.46 15.81 -7.55
N PRO A 142 -23.89 16.91 -8.10
CA PRO A 142 -23.18 17.89 -7.30
C PRO A 142 -24.13 18.56 -6.32
N ASN A 143 -24.02 18.24 -5.04
CA ASN A 143 -24.64 19.03 -3.99
C ASN A 143 -23.86 20.34 -3.86
N THR A 144 -24.43 21.40 -4.43
CA THR A 144 -24.10 22.79 -4.13
C THR A 144 -24.52 23.10 -2.69
N ASP A 145 -23.60 22.95 -1.75
CA ASP A 145 -23.64 23.73 -0.51
C ASP A 145 -22.20 24.09 -0.13
N ASP A 146 -21.76 25.19 -0.75
CA ASP A 146 -20.58 25.94 -0.37
C ASP A 146 -20.95 26.78 0.86
N ALA A 147 -20.63 26.27 2.05
CA ALA A 147 -20.74 27.02 3.30
C ALA A 147 -19.34 27.27 3.85
N ASP A 148 -18.82 28.43 3.47
CA ASP A 148 -17.63 29.09 3.99
C ASP A 148 -17.57 28.98 5.53
N SER A 149 -16.51 28.35 6.05
CA SER A 149 -16.23 28.31 7.48
C SER A 149 -14.82 28.81 7.71
N LYS A 150 -14.73 30.14 7.90
CA LYS A 150 -13.54 30.81 8.41
C LYS A 150 -13.22 30.30 9.81
N GLU A 151 -12.08 29.65 9.98
CA GLU A 151 -11.55 29.33 11.31
C GLU A 151 -10.51 30.37 11.71
N GLU A 152 -10.85 31.17 12.73
CA GLU A 152 -9.95 32.15 13.36
C GLU A 152 -8.81 31.42 14.09
N SER A 153 -7.57 31.79 13.76
CA SER A 153 -6.37 31.20 14.33
C SER A 153 -5.90 31.96 15.57
N ASN A 154 -6.19 31.44 16.78
CA ASN A 154 -5.55 31.92 18.00
C ASN A 154 -4.16 31.29 18.17
N HIS A 155 -3.15 32.16 18.15
CA HIS A 155 -1.73 31.84 18.10
C HIS A 155 -1.18 31.32 19.44
N LYS A 156 -0.57 30.13 19.43
CA LYS A 156 0.59 29.83 20.29
C LYS A 156 1.68 29.23 19.42
N GLN A 157 2.77 29.97 19.31
CA GLN A 157 3.91 29.73 18.42
C GLN A 157 4.64 28.44 18.83
N LYS A 158 4.22 27.29 18.27
CA LYS A 158 5.05 26.09 18.24
C LYS A 158 6.20 26.34 17.26
N GLN A 159 7.40 25.93 17.65
CA GLN A 159 8.62 25.94 16.84
C GLN A 159 8.27 25.52 15.41
N LYS A 160 8.42 26.44 14.43
CA LYS A 160 8.11 26.16 13.02
C LYS A 160 8.98 24.98 12.60
N CYS A 161 8.35 23.82 12.43
CA CYS A 161 8.96 22.70 11.73
C CYS A 161 9.33 23.24 10.35
N LYS A 162 10.61 23.20 9.97
CA LYS A 162 11.03 23.60 8.64
C LYS A 162 10.35 22.63 7.68
N ARG A 163 9.41 23.13 6.88
CA ARG A 163 8.88 22.37 5.74
C ARG A 163 10.04 22.24 4.76
N VAL A 164 10.64 21.06 4.72
CA VAL A 164 11.66 20.74 3.72
C VAL A 164 10.95 20.70 2.37
N ASP A 165 11.60 21.19 1.32
CA ASP A 165 11.10 21.07 -0.05
C ASP A 165 10.78 19.60 -0.34
N PRO A 166 9.73 19.29 -1.14
CA PRO A 166 9.39 17.91 -1.47
C PRO A 166 10.63 17.19 -1.98
N THR A 167 11.00 16.09 -1.34
CA THR A 167 12.11 15.24 -1.78
C THR A 167 11.89 14.89 -3.26
N THR A 168 12.83 15.28 -4.12
CA THR A 168 12.80 14.87 -5.53
C THR A 168 12.90 13.35 -5.56
N GLN A 169 11.86 12.69 -6.08
CA GLN A 169 11.89 11.24 -6.27
C GLN A 169 13.03 10.91 -7.23
N VAL A 170 13.92 10.00 -6.84
CA VAL A 170 14.97 9.51 -7.73
C VAL A 170 14.27 8.71 -8.81
N THR A 171 14.52 9.07 -10.06
CA THR A 171 13.92 8.41 -11.23
C THR A 171 14.99 7.83 -12.12
N CYS A 172 14.68 6.73 -12.78
CA CYS A 172 15.43 6.20 -13.91
C CYS A 172 15.38 7.19 -15.08
N GLU A 173 16.22 6.99 -16.10
CA GLU A 173 16.26 7.83 -17.30
C GLU A 173 14.92 7.87 -18.08
N ASP A 174 14.09 6.84 -17.92
CA ASP A 174 12.74 6.73 -18.50
C ASP A 174 11.64 7.40 -17.65
N GLY A 175 12.00 8.02 -16.53
CA GLY A 175 11.07 8.68 -15.61
C GLY A 175 10.37 7.75 -14.61
N THR A 176 10.68 6.45 -14.60
CA THR A 176 10.17 5.53 -13.58
C THR A 176 10.83 5.77 -12.23
N ILE A 177 10.10 5.56 -11.13
CA ILE A 177 10.65 5.74 -9.78
C ILE A 177 11.74 4.69 -9.56
N TRP A 178 12.96 5.13 -9.26
CA TRP A 178 14.06 4.24 -8.94
C TRP A 178 13.89 3.69 -7.52
N ILE A 179 13.54 2.41 -7.43
CA ILE A 179 13.58 1.65 -6.18
C ILE A 179 14.89 0.87 -6.22
N GLY A 180 15.91 1.39 -5.53
CA GLY A 180 17.22 0.74 -5.48
C GLY A 180 17.13 -0.69 -4.94
N ASP A 181 18.14 -1.51 -5.23
CA ASP A 181 18.26 -2.86 -4.67
C ASP A 181 18.25 -2.76 -3.14
N LEU A 182 17.16 -3.24 -2.52
CA LEU A 182 17.08 -3.47 -1.08
C LEU A 182 17.95 -4.69 -0.72
N ALA A 183 19.25 -4.61 -0.97
CA ALA A 183 20.21 -5.56 -0.47
C ALA A 183 20.31 -5.33 1.03
N GLY A 184 19.55 -6.12 1.80
CA GLY A 184 19.82 -6.29 3.22
C GLY A 184 21.25 -6.82 3.35
N SER A 185 22.17 -5.97 3.81
CA SER A 185 23.48 -6.41 4.24
C SER A 185 23.27 -7.45 5.35
N THR A 186 23.70 -8.68 5.06
CA THR A 186 23.71 -9.86 5.95
C THR A 186 24.45 -9.62 7.25
#